data_AF-A0A2M6WMX2-F1
#
_entry.id   AF-A0A2M6WMX2-F1
#
_cell.length_a   1.000
_cell.length_b   1.000
_cell.length_c   1.000
_cell.angle_alpha   90.00
_cell.angle_beta   90.00
_cell.angle_gamma   90.00
#
_symmetry.space_group_name_H-M   'P 1'
#
loop_
_entity.id
_entity.type
_entity.pdbx_description
1 polymer ?
#
loop_
_entity_poly.entity_id
_entity_poly.type
_entity_poly.pdbx_seq_one_letter_code
_entity_poly.pdbx_strand_id
1 'polypeptide(L)'
;MTVNTVVITGANGQREASIKASHDDREINCTAGGGNDLSALQAAIKVALSQATEDQNAIQVSCRALDQMLKKRAEEIHDRILDKAGIQSDQTPNLA
;
A
#
# COMPACT_ATOMS: atom_id res chain seq x y z
N MET A 1 -6.63 -8.51 -7.34
CA MET A 1 -5.66 -8.72 -8.44
C MET A 1 -6.30 -9.61 -9.48
N THR A 2 -6.21 -9.25 -10.76
CA THR A 2 -6.60 -10.11 -11.89
C THR A 2 -5.37 -10.41 -12.73
N VAL A 3 -5.12 -11.69 -13.04
CA VAL A 3 -4.04 -12.09 -13.95
C VAL A 3 -4.59 -12.11 -15.37
N ASN A 4 -4.08 -11.22 -16.23
CA ASN A 4 -4.60 -11.03 -17.57
C ASN A 4 -3.87 -11.90 -18.59
N THR A 5 -2.57 -12.07 -18.43
CA THR A 5 -1.76 -12.89 -19.32
C THR A 5 -0.66 -13.59 -18.54
N VAL A 6 -0.45 -14.85 -18.89
CA VAL A 6 0.70 -15.65 -18.44
C VAL A 6 1.36 -16.22 -19.68
N VAL A 7 2.64 -15.93 -19.85
CA VAL A 7 3.48 -16.55 -20.88
C VAL A 7 4.52 -17.38 -20.16
N ILE A 8 4.61 -18.67 -20.50
CA ILE A 8 5.68 -19.53 -20.00
C ILE A 8 6.62 -19.85 -21.15
N THR A 9 7.87 -19.44 -21.00
CA THR A 9 8.95 -19.71 -21.94
C THR A 9 9.95 -20.66 -21.32
N GLY A 10 10.65 -21.44 -22.15
CA GLY A 10 11.70 -22.31 -21.65
C GLY A 10 12.73 -22.65 -22.69
N ALA A 11 13.99 -22.62 -22.29
CA ALA A 11 15.14 -23.03 -23.08
C ALA A 11 16.13 -23.76 -22.17
N ASN A 12 16.77 -24.81 -22.68
CA ASN A 12 17.85 -25.55 -21.99
C ASN A 12 17.50 -26.01 -20.56
N GLY A 13 16.25 -26.41 -20.31
CA GLY A 13 15.80 -26.91 -18.99
C GLY A 13 15.49 -25.83 -17.96
N GLN A 14 15.61 -24.54 -18.30
CA GLN A 14 15.10 -23.44 -17.50
C GLN A 14 13.69 -23.07 -17.97
N ARG A 15 12.77 -22.84 -17.03
CA ARG A 15 11.42 -22.35 -17.32
C ARG A 15 11.26 -20.97 -16.71
N GLU A 16 10.66 -20.06 -17.44
CA GLU A 16 10.38 -18.70 -17.01
C GLU A 16 8.90 -18.42 -17.25
N ALA A 17 8.25 -17.80 -16.28
CA ALA A 17 6.89 -17.32 -16.41
C ALA A 17 6.88 -15.80 -16.35
N SER A 18 6.32 -15.17 -17.38
CA SER A 18 6.02 -13.75 -17.44
C SER A 18 4.53 -13.54 -17.22
N ILE A 19 4.18 -12.70 -16.26
CA ILE A 19 2.80 -12.39 -15.89
C ILE A 19 2.54 -10.91 -16.12
N LYS A 20 1.40 -10.64 -16.77
CA LYS A 20 0.77 -9.33 -16.80
C LYS A 20 -0.51 -9.40 -15.97
N ALA A 21 -0.53 -8.71 -14.84
CA ALA A 21 -1.66 -8.64 -13.92
C ALA A 21 -2.11 -7.19 -13.73
N SER A 22 -3.33 -6.99 -13.26
CA SER A 22 -3.84 -5.69 -12.84
C SER A 22 -4.33 -5.72 -11.38
N HIS A 23 -4.06 -4.64 -10.66
CA HIS A 23 -4.49 -4.41 -9.28
C HIS A 23 -4.77 -2.92 -9.08
N ASP A 24 -5.99 -2.55 -8.70
CA ASP A 24 -6.40 -1.17 -8.40
C ASP A 24 -5.87 -0.14 -9.41
N ASP A 25 -6.24 -0.31 -10.69
CA ASP A 25 -5.83 0.51 -11.85
C ASP A 25 -4.32 0.52 -12.20
N ARG A 26 -3.51 -0.28 -11.51
CA ARG A 26 -2.09 -0.48 -11.84
C ARG A 26 -1.86 -1.78 -12.60
N GLU A 27 -1.06 -1.70 -13.66
CA GLU A 27 -0.50 -2.89 -14.33
C GLU A 27 0.77 -3.37 -13.61
N ILE A 28 0.83 -4.66 -13.33
CA ILE A 28 1.96 -5.36 -12.75
C ILE A 28 2.53 -6.29 -13.82
N ASN A 29 3.79 -6.09 -14.17
CA ASN A 29 4.52 -6.95 -15.09
C ASN A 29 5.69 -7.58 -14.35
N CYS A 30 5.74 -8.90 -14.28
CA CYS A 30 6.83 -9.60 -13.62
C CYS A 30 7.22 -10.87 -14.36
N THR A 31 8.51 -11.22 -14.28
CA THR A 31 9.05 -12.47 -14.82
C THR A 31 9.80 -13.20 -13.72
N ALA A 32 9.61 -14.50 -13.60
CA ALA A 32 10.36 -15.33 -12.66
C ALA A 32 10.68 -16.71 -13.25
N GLY A 33 11.85 -17.23 -12.90
CA GLY A 33 12.32 -18.55 -13.29
C GLY A 33 11.87 -19.66 -12.33
N GLY A 34 11.92 -20.90 -12.81
CA GLY A 34 11.65 -22.11 -12.04
C GLY A 34 12.18 -23.37 -12.74
N GLY A 35 12.33 -24.45 -11.97
CA GLY A 35 12.79 -25.74 -12.50
C GLY A 35 11.76 -26.46 -13.38
N ASN A 36 10.49 -26.03 -13.32
CA ASN A 36 9.40 -26.45 -14.20
C ASN A 36 8.35 -25.33 -14.33
N ASP A 37 7.36 -25.51 -15.20
CA ASP A 37 6.30 -24.53 -15.47
C ASP A 37 5.55 -24.08 -14.23
N LEU A 38 5.17 -25.03 -13.38
CA LEU A 38 4.41 -24.74 -12.17
C LEU A 38 5.22 -23.89 -11.20
N SER A 39 6.49 -24.24 -11.01
CA SER A 39 7.39 -23.50 -10.12
C SER A 39 7.70 -22.09 -10.65
N ALA A 40 7.88 -21.92 -11.96
CA ALA A 40 8.11 -20.62 -12.58
C ALA A 40 6.85 -19.74 -12.45
N LEU A 41 5.67 -20.32 -12.71
CA LEU A 41 4.39 -19.64 -12.54
C LEU A 41 4.15 -19.22 -11.10
N GLN A 42 4.37 -20.13 -10.14
CA GLN A 42 4.23 -19.82 -8.71
C GLN A 42 5.18 -18.71 -8.27
N ALA A 43 6.43 -18.74 -8.74
CA ALA A 43 7.41 -17.70 -8.45
C ALA A 43 6.96 -16.33 -9.00
N ALA A 44 6.47 -16.30 -10.24
CA ALA A 44 6.00 -15.07 -10.86
C ALA A 44 4.74 -14.52 -10.17
N ILE A 45 3.77 -15.37 -9.83
CA ILE A 45 2.57 -14.97 -9.06
C ILE A 45 2.98 -14.40 -7.71
N LYS A 46 3.93 -15.02 -7.02
CA LYS A 46 4.42 -14.55 -5.72
C LYS A 46 5.03 -13.15 -5.82
N VAL A 47 5.84 -12.90 -6.86
CA VAL A 47 6.42 -11.56 -7.11
C VAL A 47 5.31 -10.54 -7.38
N ALA A 48 4.33 -10.87 -8.24
CA ALA A 48 3.21 -9.97 -8.53
C ALA A 48 2.41 -9.62 -7.28
N LEU A 49 2.11 -10.61 -6.42
CA LEU A 49 1.39 -10.40 -5.17
C LEU A 49 2.18 -9.55 -4.17
N SER A 50 3.50 -9.76 -4.05
CA SER A 50 4.35 -8.95 -3.19
C SER A 50 4.33 -7.48 -3.62
N GLN A 51 4.44 -7.19 -4.91
CA GLN A 51 4.38 -5.81 -5.42
C GLN A 51 3.02 -5.17 -5.14
N ALA A 52 1.91 -5.88 -5.38
CA ALA A 52 0.57 -5.39 -5.05
C ALA A 52 0.40 -5.10 -3.55
N THR A 53 1.00 -5.91 -2.69
CA THR A 53 0.91 -5.77 -1.22
C THR A 53 1.75 -4.60 -0.71
N GLU A 54 2.96 -4.40 -1.26
CA GLU A 54 3.82 -3.26 -0.94
C GLU A 54 3.11 -1.92 -1.24
N ASP A 55 2.43 -1.84 -2.38
CA ASP A 55 1.64 -0.67 -2.76
C ASP A 55 0.51 -0.38 -1.75
N GLN A 56 -0.25 -1.42 -1.37
CA GLN A 56 -1.33 -1.28 -0.39
C GLN A 56 -0.80 -0.81 0.97
N ASN A 57 0.34 -1.34 1.42
CA ASN A 57 0.97 -0.94 2.67
C ASN A 57 1.45 0.51 2.62
N ALA A 58 2.06 0.95 1.52
CA ALA A 58 2.51 2.32 1.34
C ALA A 58 1.32 3.30 1.45
N ILE A 59 0.20 3.01 0.77
CA ILE A 59 -1.03 3.81 0.84
C ILE A 59 -1.55 3.90 2.28
N GLN A 60 -1.62 2.78 3.01
CA GLN A 60 -2.09 2.77 4.39
C GLN A 60 -1.22 3.63 5.31
N VAL A 61 0.11 3.56 5.17
CA VAL A 61 1.05 4.39 5.94
C VAL A 61 0.83 5.87 5.63
N SER A 62 0.71 6.23 4.35
CA SER A 62 0.45 7.62 3.93
C SER A 62 -0.90 8.14 4.44
N CYS A 63 -1.97 7.34 4.38
CA CYS A 63 -3.28 7.72 4.91
C CYS A 63 -3.25 7.97 6.43
N ARG A 64 -2.53 7.14 7.20
CA ARG A 64 -2.35 7.36 8.64
C ARG A 64 -1.58 8.64 8.94
N ALA A 65 -0.53 8.93 8.16
CA ALA A 65 0.23 10.18 8.31
C ALA A 65 -0.64 11.41 8.01
N LEU A 66 -1.46 11.35 6.94
CA LEU A 66 -2.40 12.42 6.61
C LEU A 66 -3.45 12.64 7.71
N ASP A 67 -4.02 11.57 8.29
CA ASP A 67 -4.98 11.67 9.40
C ASP A 67 -4.35 12.37 10.62
N GLN A 68 -3.12 12.02 10.98
CA GLN A 68 -2.40 12.67 12.07
C GLN A 68 -2.14 14.16 11.79
N MET A 69 -1.74 14.50 10.55
CA MET A 69 -1.53 15.89 10.16
C MET A 69 -2.84 16.70 10.20
N LEU A 70 -3.94 16.11 9.72
CA LEU A 70 -5.25 16.76 9.73
C LEU A 70 -5.75 16.99 11.16
N LYS A 71 -5.62 16.00 12.06
CA LYS A 71 -5.95 16.16 13.48
C LYS A 71 -5.15 17.29 14.14
N LYS A 72 -3.84 17.30 13.95
CA LYS A 72 -2.99 18.37 14.48
C LYS A 72 -3.39 19.75 13.94
N ARG A 73 -3.68 19.85 12.63
CA ARG A 73 -4.16 21.10 12.05
C ARG A 73 -5.51 21.52 12.60
N ALA A 74 -6.42 20.58 12.87
CA ALA A 74 -7.71 20.86 13.47
C ALA A 74 -7.55 21.39 14.91
N GLU A 75 -6.67 20.78 15.71
CA GLU A 75 -6.31 21.24 17.06
C GLU A 75 -5.70 22.66 17.03
N GLU A 76 -4.72 22.91 16.16
CA GLU A 76 -4.12 24.24 15.98
C GLU A 76 -5.15 25.30 15.59
N ILE A 77 -6.12 24.95 14.74
CA ILE A 77 -7.21 25.87 14.36
C ILE A 77 -8.16 26.09 15.54
N HIS A 78 -8.51 25.04 16.28
CA HIS A 78 -9.37 25.12 17.45
C HIS A 78 -8.79 26.06 18.51
N ASP A 79 -7.52 25.87 18.87
CA ASP A 79 -6.82 26.70 19.85
C ASP A 79 -6.74 28.16 19.39
N ARG A 80 -6.47 28.40 18.10
CA ARG A 80 -6.47 29.75 17.53
C ARG A 80 -7.83 30.42 17.55
N ILE A 81 -8.92 29.64 17.44
CA ILE A 81 -10.28 30.17 17.54
C ILE A 81 -10.58 30.54 19.00
N LEU A 82 -10.24 29.67 19.95
CA LEU A 82 -10.42 29.94 21.39
C LEU A 82 -9.64 31.18 21.83
N ASP A 83 -8.37 31.29 21.44
CA ASP A 83 -7.51 32.44 21.72
C ASP A 83 -8.10 33.74 21.15
N LYS A 84 -8.55 33.72 19.89
CA LYS A 84 -9.23 34.87 19.27
C LYS A 84 -10.56 35.23 19.91
N ALA A 85 -11.28 34.24 20.44
CA ALA A 85 -12.54 34.44 21.15
C ALA A 85 -12.35 34.94 22.59
N GLY A 86 -11.10 34.97 23.10
CA GLY A 86 -10.81 35.32 24.49
C GLY A 86 -11.30 34.27 25.49
N ILE A 87 -11.54 33.04 25.03
CA ILE A 87 -11.97 31.91 25.87
C ILE A 87 -10.70 31.22 26.36
N GLN A 88 -10.36 31.37 27.64
CA GLN A 88 -9.31 30.57 28.26
C GLN A 88 -9.75 29.09 28.20
N SER A 89 -8.90 28.21 27.66
CA SER A 89 -9.16 26.78 27.72
C SER A 89 -9.12 26.37 29.19
N ASP A 90 -10.28 26.31 29.84
CA ASP A 90 -10.37 25.78 31.19
C ASP A 90 -9.80 24.37 31.16
N GLN A 91 -8.65 24.20 31.82
CA GLN A 91 -8.16 22.90 32.22
C GLN A 91 -9.33 22.24 32.95
N THR A 92 -9.87 21.15 32.39
CA THR A 92 -10.85 20.32 33.07
C THR A 92 -10.34 20.04 34.48
N PRO A 93 -11.02 20.51 35.54
CA PRO A 93 -10.59 20.22 36.89
C PRO A 93 -10.69 18.71 37.06
N ASN A 94 -9.53 18.11 37.31
CA ASN A 94 -9.37 16.73 37.71
C ASN A 94 -10.18 16.54 39.00
N LEU A 95 -11.38 15.97 38.89
CA LEU A 95 -12.18 15.57 40.03
C LEU A 95 -11.79 14.12 40.37
N ALA A 96 -11.14 14.03 41.52
CA ALA A 96 -10.69 12.84 42.23
C ALA A 96 -11.82 11.83 42.53
#